data_AF-A0A534FLN8-F1
#
_entry.id   AF-A0A534FLN8-F1
#
_cell.length_a   1.000
_cell.length_b   1.000
_cell.length_c   1.000
_cell.angle_alpha   90.00
_cell.angle_beta   90.00
_cell.angle_gamma   90.00
#
_symmetry.space_group_name_H-M   'P 1'
#
loop_
_entity.id
_entity.type
_entity.pdbx_description
1 polymer ?
#
loop_
_entity_poly.entity_id
_entity_poly.type
_entity_poly.pdbx_seq_one_letter_code
_entity_poly.pdbx_strand_id
1 'polypeptide(L)' 'KGVLASVTSVQRINTHGGQPPAPSGCTSSGTGRKVREARVPYRADYYFYAPGAR' A
#
# COMPACT_ATOMS: atom_id res chain seq x y z
N LYS A 1 -25.13 -4.69 5.26
CA LYS A 1 -24.12 -3.63 5.50
C LYS A 1 -22.78 -4.31 5.73
N GLY A 2 -21.67 -3.85 5.14
CA GLY A 2 -20.36 -4.48 5.30
C GLY A 2 -19.74 -4.25 6.68
N VAL A 3 -18.80 -5.11 7.08
CA VAL A 3 -18.16 -5.05 8.41
C VAL A 3 -17.40 -3.75 8.69
N LEU A 4 -16.88 -3.09 7.66
CA LEU A 4 -16.16 -1.80 7.78
C LEU A 4 -17.03 -0.58 7.43
N ALA A 5 -18.34 -0.73 7.29
CA ALA A 5 -19.20 0.32 6.75
C ALA A 5 -19.37 1.56 7.64
N SER A 6 -18.90 1.53 8.89
CA SER A 6 -18.91 2.67 9.83
C SER A 6 -17.55 3.35 9.96
N VAL A 7 -16.50 2.80 9.34
CA VAL A 7 -15.13 3.34 9.45
C VAL A 7 -15.04 4.65 8.68
N THR A 8 -14.51 5.68 9.31
CA THR A 8 -14.29 7.01 8.71
C THR A 8 -12.82 7.37 8.58
N SER A 9 -11.95 6.70 9.35
CA SER A 9 -10.50 6.89 9.27
C SER A 9 -9.75 5.58 9.53
N VAL A 10 -8.60 5.40 8.88
CA VAL A 10 -7.74 4.23 9.01
C VAL A 10 -6.32 4.70 9.29
N GLN A 11 -5.74 4.24 10.39
CA GLN A 11 -4.33 4.46 10.70
C GLN A 11 -3.55 3.18 10.41
N ARG A 12 -2.38 3.36 9.79
CA ARG A 12 -1.41 2.31 9.55
C ARG A 12 -0.20 2.56 10.44
N ILE A 13 0.19 1.56 11.21
CA ILE A 13 1.40 1.61 12.04
C ILE A 13 2.28 0.39 11.75
N ASN A 14 3.51 0.37 12.27
CA ASN A 14 4.46 -0.73 12.10
C ASN A 14 4.57 -1.18 10.64
N THR A 15 4.74 -0.21 9.73
CA THR A 15 4.79 -0.48 8.31
C THR A 15 6.13 -1.09 7.92
N HIS A 16 6.12 -2.20 7.19
CA HIS A 16 7.32 -2.88 6.71
C HIS A 16 7.22 -3.19 5.21
N GLY A 17 8.34 -3.03 4.49
CA GLY A 17 8.40 -3.28 3.05
C GLY A 17 7.69 -2.20 2.24
N GLY A 18 7.10 -2.58 1.10
CA GLY A 18 6.44 -1.65 0.16
C GLY A 18 7.38 -0.64 -0.51
N GLN A 19 8.70 -0.78 -0.32
CA GLN A 19 9.67 0.05 -1.00
C GLN A 19 9.66 -0.25 -2.50
N PRO A 20 9.79 0.76 -3.35
CA PRO A 20 9.94 0.51 -4.78
C PRO A 20 11.09 -0.46 -5.00
N PRO A 21 10.99 -1.37 -5.99
CA PRO A 21 12.11 -2.20 -6.38
C PRO A 21 13.34 -1.32 -6.60
N ALA A 22 14.52 -1.80 -6.19
CA ALA A 22 15.76 -1.10 -6.48
C ALA A 22 15.80 -0.73 -7.97
N PRO A 23 16.25 0.48 -8.34
CA PRO A 23 16.23 0.93 -9.71
C PRO A 23 17.15 0.08 -10.58
N SER A 24 16.66 -1.05 -11.09
CA SER A 24 17.33 -1.82 -12.13
C SER A 24 16.98 -1.17 -13.47
N GLY A 25 17.71 -0.11 -13.82
CA GLY A 25 17.69 0.44 -15.18
C GLY A 25 16.52 1.37 -15.48
N CYS A 26 16.40 2.49 -14.75
CA CYS A 26 15.75 3.68 -15.29
C CYS A 26 16.69 4.39 -16.28
N THR A 27 17.22 3.63 -17.25
CA THR A 27 18.01 4.13 -18.38
C THR A 27 17.09 4.17 -19.60
N SER A 28 17.33 5.11 -20.51
CA SER A 28 16.48 5.38 -21.70
C SER A 28 16.24 4.16 -22.63
N SER A 29 16.90 3.01 -22.38
CA SER A 29 16.70 1.72 -23.04
C SER A 29 15.53 0.88 -22.50
N GLY A 30 14.92 1.27 -21.37
CA GLY A 30 13.84 0.52 -20.70
C GLY A 30 12.42 0.88 -21.16
N THR A 31 12.25 1.85 -22.04
CA THR A 31 10.95 2.44 -22.45
C THR A 31 10.06 1.54 -23.29
N GLY A 32 10.52 0.34 -23.69
CA GLY A 32 9.78 -0.59 -24.55
C GLY A 32 9.49 -1.97 -23.95
N ARG A 33 10.11 -2.33 -22.83
CA ARG A 33 9.79 -3.58 -22.14
C ARG A 33 8.67 -3.24 -21.16
N LYS A 34 7.50 -3.86 -21.31
CA LYS A 34 6.49 -3.90 -20.24
C LYS A 34 7.23 -4.28 -18.96
N VAL A 35 7.55 -3.29 -18.12
CA VAL A 35 8.10 -3.54 -16.80
C VAL A 35 6.96 -4.30 -16.13
N ARG A 36 7.12 -5.63 -16.04
CA ARG A 36 6.09 -6.48 -15.43
C ARG A 36 5.85 -5.89 -14.05
N GLU A 37 4.58 -5.75 -13.68
CA GLU A 37 4.20 -5.25 -12.37
C GLU A 37 5.02 -5.97 -11.30
N ALA A 38 5.90 -5.22 -10.63
CA ALA A 38 6.74 -5.77 -9.59
C ALA A 38 5.88 -5.91 -8.34
N ARG A 39 5.65 -7.15 -7.89
CA ARG A 39 4.97 -7.40 -6.62
C ARG A 39 5.97 -7.19 -5.49
N VAL A 40 5.78 -6.10 -4.74
CA VAL A 40 6.59 -5.80 -3.56
C VAL A 40 5.82 -6.22 -2.30
N PRO A 41 6.41 -7.03 -1.40
CA PRO A 41 5.76 -7.37 -0.14
C PRO A 41 5.62 -6.12 0.73
N TYR A 42 4.42 -5.90 1.26
CA TYR A 42 4.08 -4.81 2.17
C TYR A 42 3.25 -5.36 3.33
N ARG A 43 3.56 -4.96 4.56
CA ARG A 43 2.82 -5.31 5.77
C ARG A 43 2.65 -4.06 6.64
N ALA A 44 1.53 -3.99 7.35
CA ALA A 44 1.26 -2.95 8.34
C ALA A 44 0.21 -3.46 9.33
N ASP A 45 0.21 -2.90 10.54
CA ASP A 45 -0.90 -3.04 11.48
C ASP A 45 -1.92 -1.92 11.23
N TYR A 46 -3.20 -2.25 11.31
CA TYR A 46 -4.29 -1.34 10.96
C TYR A 46 -5.23 -1.08 12.14
N TYR A 47 -5.45 0.20 12.43
CA TYR A 47 -6.53 0.65 13.31
C TYR A 47 -7.63 1.29 12.48
N PHE A 48 -8.87 0.85 12.70
CA PHE A 48 -10.07 1.36 12.02
C PHE A 48 -10.89 2.18 13.01
N TYR A 49 -11.05 3.47 12.73
CA TYR A 49 -11.79 4.38 13.59
C TYR A 49 -13.19 4.63 13.03
N ALA A 50 -14.19 4.44 13.87
CA ALA A 50 -15.57 4.84 13.61
C ALA A 50 -15.94 6.01 14.55
N PRO A 51 -16.91 6.84 14.17
CA PRO A 51 -17.45 7.86 15.06
C PRO A 51 -17.96 7.22 16.36
N GLY A 52 -17.60 7.80 17.51
CA GLY A 52 -18.16 7.37 18.80
C GLY A 52 -19.68 7.56 18.81
N ALA A 53 -20.40 6.66 19.46
CA ALA A 53 -21.80 6.89 19.78
C ALA A 53 -21.89 8.12 20.69
N ARG A 54 -22.79 9.05 20.35
CA ARG A 54 -23.05 10.25 21.13
C ARG A 54 -24.02 9.96 22.27
#